data_AF-A0A7V4G764-F1
#
_entry.id   AF-A0A7V4G764-F1
#
_cell.length_a   1.000
_cell.length_b   1.000
_cell.length_c   1.000
_cell.angle_alpha   90.00
_cell.angle_beta   90.00
_cell.angle_gamma   90.00
#
_symmetry.space_group_name_H-M   'P 1'
#
loop_
_entity.id
_entity.type
_entity.pdbx_description
1 polymer ?
#
loop_
_entity_poly.entity_id
_entity_poly.type
_entity_poly.pdbx_seq_one_letter_code
_entity_poly.pdbx_strand_id
1 'polypeptide(L)'
;MTQIEKIPGGFKVEGLEFKKGKCGCSGMGGDCCFTFSKVKKEGNTLIYEGKATAPSTTANFVWGYKVRKGDLVVEVTMEDTRSPKDFFSGFPPPPLAEFKSRGWEVVEEYERPLGN
;
A
#
# COMPACT_ATOMS: atom_id res chain seq x y z
N MET A 1 -15.74 7.34 17.26
CA MET A 1 -16.07 7.27 15.81
C MET A 1 -14.77 7.11 15.05
N THR A 2 -14.57 5.99 14.37
CA THR A 2 -13.41 5.77 13.49
C THR A 2 -13.59 6.70 12.28
N GLN A 3 -12.58 7.49 11.93
CA GLN A 3 -12.62 8.43 10.80
C GLN A 3 -11.30 8.42 10.02
N ILE A 4 -11.36 8.79 8.74
CA ILE A 4 -10.19 8.99 7.88
C ILE A 4 -9.73 10.44 8.02
N GLU A 5 -8.57 10.65 8.64
CA GLU A 5 -7.94 11.94 8.83
C GLU A 5 -6.94 12.22 7.70
N LYS A 6 -6.89 13.47 7.19
CA LYS A 6 -5.89 13.88 6.21
C LYS A 6 -4.59 14.28 6.92
N ILE A 7 -3.46 13.78 6.46
CA ILE A 7 -2.12 14.11 6.98
C ILE A 7 -1.21 14.61 5.85
N PRO A 8 -0.10 15.31 6.14
CA PRO A 8 0.91 15.62 5.14
C PRO A 8 1.38 14.33 4.44
N GLY A 9 1.22 14.29 3.11
CA GLY A 9 1.61 13.13 2.33
C GLY A 9 0.65 11.94 2.41
N GLY A 10 -0.58 12.06 2.93
CA GLY A 10 -1.55 10.96 2.85
C GLY A 10 -2.73 11.03 3.81
N PHE A 11 -3.08 9.88 4.40
CA PHE A 11 -4.22 9.75 5.31
C PHE A 11 -3.85 8.92 6.54
N LYS A 12 -4.63 9.06 7.61
CA LYS A 12 -4.48 8.34 8.87
C LYS A 12 -5.83 7.76 9.29
N VAL A 13 -5.83 6.52 9.77
CA VAL A 13 -7.03 5.83 10.27
C VAL A 13 -6.67 5.16 11.59
N GLU A 14 -7.29 5.61 12.69
CA GLU A 14 -7.00 5.12 14.05
C GLU A 14 -5.50 5.14 14.42
N GLY A 15 -4.74 6.11 13.91
CA GLY A 15 -3.29 6.20 14.14
C GLY A 15 -2.43 5.40 13.16
N LEU A 16 -3.03 4.61 12.27
CA LEU A 16 -2.33 3.93 11.18
C LEU A 16 -2.17 4.89 10.00
N GLU A 17 -0.93 5.19 9.63
CA GLU A 17 -0.61 6.14 8.57
C GLU A 17 -0.47 5.47 7.21
N PHE A 18 -1.09 6.07 6.20
CA PHE A 18 -0.99 5.72 4.81
C PHE A 18 -0.35 6.87 4.06
N LYS A 19 0.89 6.70 3.61
CA LYS A 19 1.67 7.76 2.94
C LYS A 19 1.85 7.45 1.47
N LYS A 20 1.73 8.49 0.63
CA LYS A 20 2.12 8.45 -0.77
C LYS A 20 3.58 8.83 -0.93
N GLY A 21 4.26 8.18 -1.86
CA GLY A 21 5.68 8.39 -2.14
C GLY A 21 6.00 7.93 -3.55
N LYS A 22 6.95 8.61 -4.20
CA LYS A 22 7.52 8.21 -5.49
C LYS A 22 8.91 8.81 -5.62
N CYS A 23 9.82 8.10 -6.29
CA CYS A 23 11.13 8.66 -6.65
C CYS A 23 10.96 9.88 -7.57
N GLY A 24 11.65 10.97 -7.26
CA GLY A 24 11.69 12.19 -8.10
C GLY A 24 12.67 12.01 -9.26
N CYS A 25 12.24 11.33 -10.32
CA CYS A 25 13.12 10.96 -11.42
C CYS A 25 13.31 12.13 -12.41
N SER A 26 14.37 12.90 -12.22
CA SER A 26 14.72 14.08 -13.02
C SER A 26 15.80 13.85 -14.10
N GLY A 27 16.19 12.60 -14.42
CA GLY A 27 17.07 12.43 -15.60
C GLY A 27 17.77 11.10 -15.88
N MET A 28 17.73 10.08 -15.01
CA MET A 28 18.55 8.85 -15.24
C MET A 28 17.85 7.50 -14.99
N GLY A 29 16.50 7.46 -14.88
CA GLY A 29 15.72 6.23 -15.09
C GLY A 29 16.16 4.95 -14.35
N GLY A 30 16.29 4.99 -13.02
CA GLY A 30 16.58 3.80 -12.20
C GLY A 30 15.32 3.06 -11.71
N ASP A 31 15.50 1.89 -11.09
CA ASP A 31 14.41 1.07 -10.55
C ASP A 31 13.52 1.82 -9.55
N CYS A 32 14.08 2.80 -8.83
CA CYS A 32 13.32 3.68 -7.93
C CYS A 32 12.13 4.37 -8.63
N CYS A 33 12.27 4.68 -9.92
CA CYS A 33 11.26 5.39 -10.73
C CYS A 33 10.01 4.56 -11.00
N PHE A 34 10.16 3.24 -10.98
CA PHE A 34 9.09 2.28 -11.18
C PHE A 34 8.33 1.97 -9.90
N THR A 35 8.88 2.39 -8.75
CA THR A 35 8.24 2.20 -7.46
C THR A 35 7.44 3.40 -7.00
N PHE A 36 6.33 3.14 -6.32
CA PHE A 36 5.50 4.19 -5.72
C PHE A 36 4.62 3.64 -4.59
N SER A 37 4.10 4.55 -3.78
CA SER A 37 2.88 4.35 -3.02
C SER A 37 1.90 5.49 -3.33
N LYS A 38 0.63 5.14 -3.49
CA LYS A 38 -0.48 6.07 -3.71
C LYS A 38 -1.52 5.78 -2.66
N VAL A 39 -2.15 6.85 -2.18
CA VAL A 39 -3.28 6.76 -1.27
C VAL A 39 -4.37 7.69 -1.75
N LYS A 40 -5.60 7.19 -1.78
CA LYS A 40 -6.81 7.90 -2.19
C LYS A 40 -7.91 7.65 -1.16
N LYS A 41 -8.84 8.58 -1.08
CA LYS A 41 -10.05 8.48 -0.27
C LYS A 41 -11.26 8.65 -1.19
N GLU A 42 -12.17 7.69 -1.14
CA GLU A 42 -13.44 7.69 -1.86
C GLU A 42 -14.58 7.48 -0.86
N GLY A 43 -15.20 8.58 -0.43
CA GLY A 43 -16.20 8.54 0.65
C GLY A 43 -15.60 7.98 1.95
N ASN A 44 -16.09 6.79 2.35
CA ASN A 44 -15.66 6.05 3.53
C ASN A 44 -14.62 4.95 3.23
N THR A 45 -14.18 4.85 1.98
CA THR A 45 -13.15 3.91 1.55
C THR A 45 -11.80 4.61 1.45
N LEU A 46 -10.79 4.05 2.09
CA LEU A 46 -9.39 4.41 1.88
C LEU A 46 -8.75 3.36 0.97
N ILE A 47 -8.17 3.80 -0.14
CA ILE A 47 -7.52 2.94 -1.12
C ILE A 47 -6.03 3.24 -1.10
N TYR A 48 -5.23 2.22 -0.82
CA TYR A 48 -3.78 2.28 -0.89
C TYR A 48 -3.29 1.34 -2.00
N GLU A 49 -2.45 1.89 -2.88
CA GLU A 49 -1.83 1.16 -3.99
C GLU A 49 -0.32 1.36 -3.89
N GLY A 50 0.45 0.29 -3.69
CA GLY A 50 1.91 0.35 -3.73
C GLY A 50 2.50 -0.58 -4.77
N LYS A 51 3.65 -0.18 -5.29
CA LYS A 51 4.42 -0.92 -6.27
C LYS A 51 5.89 -0.90 -5.87
N ALA A 52 6.39 -2.06 -5.47
CA ALA A 52 7.78 -2.32 -5.10
C ALA A 52 8.47 -3.23 -6.15
N THR A 53 7.93 -3.26 -7.36
CA THR A 53 8.50 -3.96 -8.53
C THR A 53 9.15 -2.97 -9.49
N ALA A 54 10.15 -3.44 -10.23
CA ALA A 54 10.87 -2.69 -11.25
C ALA A 54 11.28 -3.63 -12.39
N PRO A 55 11.76 -3.13 -13.54
CA PRO A 55 12.16 -3.99 -14.67
C PRO A 55 13.24 -5.02 -14.31
N SER A 56 14.05 -4.76 -13.29
CA SER A 56 15.08 -5.67 -12.78
C SER A 56 14.55 -6.77 -11.85
N THR A 57 13.30 -6.68 -11.38
CA THR A 57 12.78 -7.58 -10.34
C THR A 57 12.24 -8.87 -10.92
N THR A 58 12.50 -9.98 -10.22
CA THR A 58 11.99 -11.31 -10.58
C THR A 58 11.10 -11.85 -9.46
N ALA A 59 10.37 -12.94 -9.72
CA ALA A 59 9.43 -13.53 -8.75
C ALA A 59 8.47 -12.48 -8.17
N ASN A 60 7.85 -11.72 -9.08
CA ASN A 60 6.90 -10.67 -8.74
C ASN A 60 5.58 -11.29 -8.29
N PHE A 61 4.92 -10.67 -7.32
CA PHE A 61 3.64 -11.10 -6.79
C PHE A 61 2.82 -9.89 -6.40
N VAL A 62 1.50 -10.07 -6.32
CA VAL A 62 0.61 -9.06 -5.77
C VAL A 62 -0.04 -9.61 -4.52
N TRP A 63 -0.02 -8.81 -3.47
CA TRP A 63 -0.70 -9.11 -2.22
C TRP A 63 -1.57 -7.94 -1.82
N GLY A 64 -2.57 -8.21 -1.01
CA GLY A 64 -3.49 -7.18 -0.56
C GLY A 64 -4.45 -7.68 0.48
N TYR A 65 -5.15 -6.74 1.07
CA TYR A 65 -6.21 -7.03 2.02
C TYR A 65 -7.27 -5.94 1.97
N LYS A 66 -8.48 -6.34 2.33
CA LYS A 66 -9.62 -5.45 2.54
C LYS A 66 -10.12 -5.64 3.96
N VAL A 67 -10.14 -4.55 4.71
CA VAL A 67 -10.64 -4.55 6.09
C VAL A 67 -11.77 -3.55 6.25
N ARG A 68 -12.70 -3.86 7.17
CA ARG A 68 -13.88 -3.05 7.43
C ARG A 68 -14.08 -2.83 8.93
N LYS A 69 -14.55 -1.64 9.30
CA LYS A 69 -15.03 -1.33 10.66
C LYS A 69 -16.19 -0.35 10.57
N GLY A 70 -17.41 -0.85 10.81
CA GLY A 70 -18.63 -0.10 10.55
C GLY A 70 -18.77 0.23 9.07
N ASP A 71 -18.86 1.52 8.75
CA ASP A 71 -18.98 2.00 7.36
C ASP A 71 -17.63 2.28 6.70
N LEU A 72 -16.52 2.22 7.45
CA LEU A 72 -15.20 2.47 6.92
C LEU A 72 -14.60 1.20 6.32
N VAL A 73 -13.99 1.38 5.15
CA VAL A 73 -13.31 0.32 4.41
C VAL A 73 -11.89 0.77 4.12
N VAL A 74 -10.92 -0.11 4.29
CA VAL A 74 -9.54 0.10 3.86
C VAL A 74 -9.18 -1.02 2.90
N GLU A 75 -8.77 -0.62 1.70
CA GLU A 75 -8.31 -1.51 0.64
C GLU A 75 -6.82 -1.27 0.40
N VAL A 76 -6.04 -2.33 0.50
CA VAL A 76 -4.59 -2.30 0.31
C VAL A 76 -4.23 -3.28 -0.78
N THR A 77 -3.51 -2.78 -1.78
CA THR A 77 -2.91 -3.59 -2.84
C THR A 77 -1.45 -3.22 -2.98
N MET A 78 -0.59 -4.23 -3.02
CA MET A 78 0.85 -4.12 -3.15
C MET A 78 1.33 -5.05 -4.25
N GLU A 79 1.88 -4.48 -5.33
CA GLU A 79 2.76 -5.22 -6.21
C GLU A 79 4.14 -5.30 -5.57
N ASP A 80 4.66 -6.50 -5.40
CA ASP A 80 5.89 -6.73 -4.67
C ASP A 80 6.75 -7.81 -5.34
N THR A 81 7.98 -7.96 -4.86
CA THR A 81 8.95 -8.93 -5.38
C THR A 81 9.58 -9.74 -4.25
N ARG A 82 10.04 -10.96 -4.54
CA ARG A 82 10.90 -11.73 -3.62
C ARG A 82 12.39 -11.43 -3.85
N SER A 83 12.74 -10.64 -4.88
CA SER A 83 14.10 -10.11 -5.08
C SER A 83 14.50 -9.13 -3.97
N PRO A 84 15.82 -8.91 -3.72
CA PRO A 84 16.30 -7.84 -2.86
C PRO A 84 15.75 -6.46 -3.28
N LYS A 85 15.38 -5.61 -2.31
CA LYS A 85 14.67 -4.33 -2.52
C LYS A 85 15.40 -3.15 -1.88
N ASP A 86 16.50 -2.71 -2.49
CA ASP A 86 17.19 -1.50 -2.04
C ASP A 86 16.68 -0.22 -2.74
N PHE A 87 15.68 -0.34 -3.62
CA PHE A 87 15.21 0.74 -4.51
C PHE A 87 13.78 1.24 -4.26
N PHE A 88 13.04 0.68 -3.28
CA PHE A 88 11.64 1.08 -3.04
C PHE A 88 11.55 2.51 -2.49
N SER A 89 10.93 3.41 -3.26
CA SER A 89 10.75 4.84 -2.93
C SER A 89 9.33 5.21 -2.49
N GLY A 90 8.49 4.22 -2.22
CA GLY A 90 7.19 4.40 -1.59
C GLY A 90 7.25 4.25 -0.06
N PHE A 91 6.10 4.32 0.59
CA PHE A 91 5.95 3.99 2.01
C PHE A 91 5.11 2.74 2.15
N PRO A 92 5.53 1.70 2.87
CA PRO A 92 4.73 0.50 3.04
C PRO A 92 3.40 0.82 3.74
N PRO A 93 2.30 0.11 3.41
CA PRO A 93 1.06 0.26 4.15
C PRO A 93 1.23 -0.32 5.57
N PRO A 94 0.34 0.03 6.52
CA PRO A 94 0.25 -0.67 7.79
C PRO A 94 0.05 -2.19 7.58
N PRO A 95 0.57 -3.04 8.46
CA PRO A 95 0.37 -4.48 8.35
C PRO A 95 -1.06 -4.88 8.74
N LEU A 96 -1.59 -5.95 8.14
CA LEU A 96 -2.93 -6.46 8.45
C LEU A 96 -3.11 -6.82 9.95
N ALA A 97 -2.04 -7.25 10.61
CA ALA A 97 -2.05 -7.54 12.05
C ALA A 97 -2.47 -6.34 12.91
N GLU A 98 -2.08 -5.12 12.52
CA GLU A 98 -2.46 -3.89 13.22
C GLU A 98 -3.95 -3.57 13.08
N PHE A 99 -4.58 -3.99 11.98
CA PHE A 99 -6.03 -3.88 11.81
C PHE A 99 -6.77 -4.91 12.67
N LYS A 100 -6.30 -6.17 12.63
CA LYS A 100 -6.85 -7.26 13.46
C LYS A 100 -6.80 -6.91 14.95
N SER A 101 -5.69 -6.36 15.45
CA SER A 101 -5.53 -5.97 16.86
C SER A 101 -6.46 -4.82 17.29
N ARG A 102 -6.92 -4.00 16.35
CA ARG A 102 -7.85 -2.87 16.56
C ARG A 102 -9.31 -3.24 16.32
N GLY A 103 -9.61 -4.53 16.14
CA GLY A 103 -10.97 -5.05 15.97
C GLY A 103 -11.58 -4.74 14.59
N TRP A 104 -10.75 -4.60 13.56
CA TRP A 104 -11.25 -4.54 12.18
C TRP A 104 -11.58 -5.95 11.67
N GLU A 105 -12.67 -6.04 10.92
CA GLU A 105 -13.07 -7.25 10.23
C GLU A 105 -12.24 -7.40 8.95
N VAL A 106 -11.69 -8.59 8.71
CA VAL A 106 -11.04 -8.91 7.44
C VAL A 106 -12.09 -9.39 6.46
N VAL A 107 -12.31 -8.60 5.42
CA VAL A 107 -13.23 -8.93 4.32
C VAL A 107 -12.51 -9.79 3.28
N GLU A 108 -11.25 -9.47 3.02
CA GLU A 108 -10.44 -10.16 2.02
C GLU A 108 -8.95 -10.10 2.41
N GLU A 109 -8.23 -11.18 2.12
CA GLU A 109 -6.78 -11.29 2.24
C GLU A 109 -6.30 -12.19 1.11
N TYR A 110 -5.33 -11.70 0.31
CA TYR A 110 -4.84 -12.46 -0.84
C TYR A 110 -3.36 -12.23 -1.09
N GLU A 111 -2.73 -13.26 -1.65
CA GLU A 111 -1.41 -13.21 -2.26
C GLU A 111 -1.47 -14.08 -3.52
N ARG A 112 -0.98 -13.56 -4.65
CA ARG A 112 -0.90 -14.32 -5.90
C ARG A 112 0.31 -13.90 -6.74
N PRO A 113 0.93 -14.82 -7.50
CA PRO A 113 2.01 -14.47 -8.40
C PRO A 113 1.53 -13.48 -9.49
N LEU A 114 2.38 -12.51 -9.85
CA LEU A 114 2.22 -11.72 -11.06
C LEU A 114 2.86 -12.56 -12.16
N GLY A 115 2.04 -13.18 -13.02
CA GLY A 115 2.51 -14.03 -14.11
C GLY A 115 3.58 -13.34 -14.95
N ASN A 116 4.63 -14.08 -15.31
CA ASN A 116 5.62 -13.65 -16.30
C ASN A 116 4.97 -13.44 -17.68
#